data_AF-A0A6V7KHU0-F1
#
_entry.id   AF-A0A6V7KHU0-F1
#
_cell.length_a   1.000
_cell.length_b   1.000
_cell.length_c   1.000
_cell.angle_alpha   90.00
_cell.angle_beta   90.00
_cell.angle_gamma   90.00
#
_symmetry.space_group_name_H-M   'P 1'
#
loop_
_entity.id
_entity.type
_entity.pdbx_description
1 polymer ?
#
loop_
_entity_poly.entity_id
_entity_poly.type
_entity_poly.pdbx_seq_one_letter_code
_entity_poly.pdbx_strand_id
1 'polypeptide(L)'
;MLYIFDLGNVVIDIDFNRVLGVWSKLSGVPLATLKERFTMDEAFELHERGEISDEEFGARLSQEMGMLLSYEQFTAGWQAIFVALRPE
;
A
#
# COMPACT_ATOMS: atom_id res chain seq x y z
N MET A 1 23.27 5.70 25.36
CA MET A 1 22.41 4.56 24.95
C MET A 1 21.94 4.80 23.52
N LEU A 2 21.84 3.75 22.71
CA LEU A 2 21.26 3.80 21.36
C LEU A 2 19.88 3.15 21.41
N TYR A 3 18.88 3.83 20.85
CA TYR A 3 17.52 3.31 20.67
C TYR A 3 17.18 3.33 19.18
N ILE A 4 16.53 2.27 18.71
CA ILE A 4 16.08 2.11 17.33
C ILE A 4 14.59 1.82 17.38
N PHE A 5 13.81 2.59 16.63
CA PHE A 5 12.37 2.43 16.52
C PHE A 5 12.03 2.09 15.08
N ASP A 6 11.13 1.12 14.90
CA ASP A 6 10.40 0.95 13.65
C ASP A 6 9.39 2.10 13.49
N LEU A 7 8.82 2.27 12.30
CA LEU A 7 7.93 3.37 11.96
C LEU A 7 6.45 2.98 12.04
N GLY A 8 6.05 2.05 11.16
CA GLY A 8 4.67 1.64 10.99
C GLY A 8 4.16 0.85 12.19
N ASN A 9 3.02 1.26 12.76
CA ASN A 9 2.47 0.68 13.98
C ASN A 9 3.43 0.67 15.18
N VAL A 10 4.41 1.59 15.19
CA VAL A 10 5.26 1.88 16.35
C VAL A 10 5.24 3.38 16.66
N VAL A 11 5.53 4.24 15.67
CA VAL A 11 5.47 5.70 15.81
C VAL A 11 4.24 6.28 15.10
N ILE A 12 3.82 5.66 14.00
CA ILE A 12 2.67 6.10 13.20
C ILE A 12 1.72 4.92 13.01
N ASP A 13 0.44 5.11 13.28
CA ASP A 13 -0.58 4.12 12.95
C ASP A 13 -0.82 4.08 11.43
N ILE A 14 -0.77 2.87 10.87
CA ILE A 14 -0.98 2.62 9.45
C ILE A 14 -2.12 1.62 9.24
N ASP A 15 -2.93 1.82 8.20
CA ASP A 15 -4.06 0.93 7.88
C ASP A 15 -4.25 0.73 6.37
N PHE A 16 -3.87 -0.45 5.88
CA PHE A 16 -4.07 -0.86 4.49
C PHE A 16 -5.54 -0.98 4.09
N ASN A 17 -6.49 -1.15 5.02
CA ASN A 17 -7.91 -1.16 4.64
C ASN A 17 -8.36 0.16 4.02
N ARG A 18 -7.72 1.27 4.41
CA ARG A 18 -7.96 2.60 3.82
C ARG A 18 -7.47 2.66 2.38
N VAL A 19 -6.27 2.14 2.14
CA VAL A 19 -5.67 2.01 0.79
C VAL A 19 -6.60 1.19 -0.12
N LEU A 20 -6.97 -0.01 0.33
CA LEU A 20 -7.86 -0.90 -0.43
C LEU A 20 -9.25 -0.27 -0.67
N GLY A 21 -9.75 0.54 0.26
CA GLY A 21 -11.00 1.28 0.10
C GLY A 21 -10.94 2.33 -1.02
N VAL A 22 -9.84 3.09 -1.10
CA VAL A 22 -9.64 4.07 -2.18
C VAL A 22 -9.48 3.36 -3.52
N TRP A 23 -8.67 2.31 -3.59
CA TRP A 23 -8.50 1.54 -4.81
C TRP A 23 -9.78 0.84 -5.26
N SER A 24 -10.58 0.30 -4.34
CA SER A 24 -11.89 -0.28 -4.67
C SER A 24 -12.79 0.75 -5.34
N LYS A 25 -12.83 1.98 -4.81
CA LYS A 25 -13.61 3.09 -5.38
C LYS A 25 -13.11 3.50 -6.77
N LEU A 26 -11.80 3.58 -6.96
CA LEU A 26 -11.20 4.06 -8.22
C LEU A 26 -11.20 3.02 -9.33
N SER A 27 -10.97 1.74 -9.00
CA SER A 27 -10.88 0.64 -9.95
C SER A 27 -12.23 -0.03 -10.25
N GLY A 28 -13.21 0.13 -9.36
CA GLY A 28 -14.48 -0.61 -9.42
C GLY A 28 -14.39 -2.06 -8.94
N VAL A 29 -13.21 -2.55 -8.56
CA VAL A 29 -13.03 -3.89 -7.98
C VAL A 29 -13.62 -3.92 -6.57
N PRO A 30 -14.45 -4.93 -6.20
CA PRO A 30 -15.00 -5.02 -4.86
C PRO A 30 -13.92 -5.09 -3.78
N LEU A 31 -14.10 -4.34 -2.68
CA LEU A 31 -13.16 -4.30 -1.56
C LEU A 31 -12.84 -5.71 -1.00
N ALA A 32 -13.83 -6.60 -0.92
CA ALA A 32 -13.62 -7.96 -0.46
C ALA A 32 -12.64 -8.74 -1.35
N THR A 33 -12.76 -8.59 -2.67
CA THR A 33 -11.84 -9.18 -3.64
C THR A 33 -10.43 -8.61 -3.50
N LEU A 34 -10.31 -7.29 -3.28
CA LEU A 34 -9.01 -6.68 -3.06
C LEU A 34 -8.37 -7.18 -1.75
N LYS A 35 -9.15 -7.31 -0.67
CA LYS A 35 -8.64 -7.88 0.60
C LYS A 35 -8.15 -9.32 0.47
N GLU A 36 -8.81 -10.12 -0.37
CA GLU A 36 -8.41 -11.51 -0.61
C GLU A 36 -7.11 -11.60 -1.42
N ARG A 37 -6.93 -10.70 -2.40
CA ARG A 37 -5.78 -10.70 -3.30
C ARG A 37 -4.56 -9.95 -2.75
N PHE A 38 -4.76 -9.04 -1.81
CA PHE A 38 -3.68 -8.21 -1.29
C PHE A 38 -2.71 -9.04 -0.45
N THR A 39 -1.52 -9.25 -0.98
CA THR A 39 -0.45 -10.01 -0.34
C THR A 39 0.85 -9.23 -0.35
N MET A 40 1.66 -9.41 0.70
CA MET A 40 3.03 -8.90 0.76
C MET A 40 3.94 -9.97 0.15
N ASP A 41 4.17 -9.87 -1.15
CA ASP A 41 4.90 -10.85 -1.95
C ASP A 41 6.23 -10.29 -2.47
N GLU A 42 6.81 -10.95 -3.48
CA GLU A 42 8.10 -10.56 -4.06
C GLU A 42 8.09 -9.09 -4.56
N ALA A 43 6.98 -8.60 -5.13
CA ALA A 43 6.94 -7.22 -5.62
C ALA A 43 7.07 -6.20 -4.48
N PHE A 44 6.47 -6.48 -3.32
CA PHE A 44 6.65 -5.69 -2.11
C PHE A 44 8.11 -5.67 -1.66
N GLU A 45 8.72 -6.84 -1.55
CA GLU A 45 10.09 -6.95 -1.07
C GLU A 45 11.10 -6.24 -2.00
N LEU A 46 10.93 -6.39 -3.32
CA LEU A 46 11.76 -5.69 -4.31
C LEU A 46 11.62 -4.17 -4.16
N HIS A 47 10.40 -3.67 -3.97
CA HIS A 47 10.14 -2.24 -3.79
C HIS A 47 10.73 -1.71 -2.48
N GLU A 48 10.56 -2.41 -1.37
CA GLU A 48 11.12 -2.02 -0.07
C GLU A 48 12.66 -2.01 -0.06
N ARG A 49 13.30 -2.87 -0.86
CA ARG A 49 14.76 -2.86 -1.07
C ARG A 49 15.23 -1.85 -2.12
N GLY A 50 14.32 -1.17 -2.82
CA GLY A 50 14.63 -0.21 -3.88
C GLY A 50 15.14 -0.85 -5.17
N GLU A 51 14.79 -2.11 -5.43
CA GLU A 51 15.24 -2.90 -6.58
C GLU A 51 14.37 -2.69 -7.84
N ILE A 52 13.15 -2.17 -7.66
CA ILE A 52 12.24 -1.75 -8.74
C ILE A 52 11.74 -0.33 -8.50
N SER A 53 11.33 0.37 -9.55
CA SER A 53 10.77 1.72 -9.43
C SER A 53 9.36 1.71 -8.83
N ASP A 54 8.92 2.86 -8.31
CA ASP A 54 7.56 3.01 -7.76
C ASP A 54 6.49 2.75 -8.83
N GLU A 55 6.73 3.18 -10.08
CA GLU A 55 5.83 2.93 -11.21
C GLU A 55 5.76 1.45 -11.58
N GLU A 56 6.90 0.75 -11.55
CA GLU A 56 6.95 -0.69 -11.80
C GLU A 56 6.21 -1.46 -10.71
N PHE A 57 6.42 -1.11 -9.44
CA PHE A 57 5.68 -1.67 -8.31
C PHE A 57 4.17 -1.43 -8.46
N GLY A 58 3.76 -0.18 -8.74
CA GLY A 58 2.35 0.17 -8.93
C GLY A 58 1.69 -0.58 -10.09
N ALA A 59 2.42 -0.81 -11.19
CA ALA A 59 1.94 -1.59 -12.32
C ALA A 59 1.77 -3.08 -11.98
N ARG A 60 2.79 -3.70 -11.35
CA ARG A 60 2.75 -5.12 -10.93
C ARG A 60 1.60 -5.38 -9.95
N LEU A 61 1.52 -4.59 -8.89
CA LEU A 61 0.48 -4.74 -7.88
C LEU A 61 -0.92 -4.47 -8.46
N SER A 62 -1.07 -3.48 -9.35
CA SER A 62 -2.35 -3.25 -10.03
C SER A 62 -2.76 -4.45 -10.88
N GLN A 63 -1.83 -5.09 -11.59
CA GLN A 63 -2.09 -6.27 -12.40
C GLN A 63 -2.50 -7.48 -11.55
N GLU A 64 -1.78 -7.78 -10.48
CA GLU A 64 -2.07 -8.90 -9.55
C GLU A 64 -3.45 -8.74 -8.90
N MET A 65 -3.79 -7.50 -8.54
CA MET A 65 -5.06 -7.16 -7.91
C MET A 65 -6.23 -7.11 -8.91
N GLY A 66 -5.96 -7.10 -10.22
CA GLY A 66 -6.95 -6.97 -11.28
C GLY A 66 -7.54 -5.56 -11.39
N MET A 67 -6.73 -4.54 -11.07
CA MET A 67 -7.11 -3.13 -11.10
C MET A 67 -6.60 -2.47 -12.38
N LEU A 68 -7.42 -1.62 -12.99
CA LEU A 68 -7.01 -0.76 -14.11
C LEU A 68 -6.87 0.68 -13.61
N LEU A 69 -5.74 0.97 -12.97
CA LEU A 69 -5.43 2.29 -12.41
C LEU A 69 -4.30 2.96 -13.18
N SER A 70 -4.36 4.28 -13.33
CA SER A 70 -3.15 5.06 -13.62
C SER A 70 -2.23 5.06 -12.40
N TYR A 71 -0.94 5.35 -12.59
CA TYR A 71 -0.01 5.47 -11.48
C TYR A 71 -0.42 6.58 -10.48
N GLU A 72 -1.02 7.67 -10.96
CA GLU A 72 -1.59 8.72 -10.11
C GLU A 72 -2.75 8.19 -9.23
N GLN A 73 -3.63 7.36 -9.79
CA GLN A 73 -4.72 6.74 -9.03
C GLN A 73 -4.20 5.70 -8.04
N PHE A 74 -3.18 4.93 -8.43
CA PHE A 74 -2.49 3.99 -7.56
C PHE A 74 -1.91 4.71 -6.34
N THR A 75 -1.10 5.75 -6.57
CA THR A 75 -0.49 6.56 -5.51
C THR A 75 -1.51 7.25 -4.62
N ALA A 76 -2.62 7.75 -5.18
CA ALA A 76 -3.71 8.33 -4.39
C ALA A 76 -4.29 7.33 -3.38
N GLY A 77 -4.41 6.05 -3.76
CA GLY A 77 -4.81 5.01 -2.81
C GLY A 77 -3.70 4.67 -1.81
N TRP A 78 -2.46 4.53 -2.26
CA TRP A 78 -1.31 4.22 -1.40
C TRP A 78 -1.13 5.25 -0.27
N GLN A 79 -1.28 6.55 -0.59
CA GLN A 79 -1.15 7.64 0.38
C GLN A 79 -2.23 7.64 1.46
N ALA A 80 -3.32 6.88 1.29
CA ALA A 80 -4.37 6.79 2.30
C ALA A 80 -3.98 5.95 3.54
N ILE A 81 -2.79 5.33 3.52
CA ILE A 81 -2.29 4.41 4.53
C ILE A 81 -2.10 5.04 5.92
N PHE A 82 -1.70 6.31 5.99
CA PHE A 82 -1.40 6.99 7.26
C PHE A 82 -2.68 7.35 8.03
N VAL A 83 -2.72 6.99 9.32
CA VAL A 83 -3.88 7.24 10.19
C VAL A 83 -3.59 8.39 11.15
N ALA A 84 -2.62 8.22 12.05
CA ALA A 84 -2.28 9.20 13.08
C ALA A 84 -0.88 8.96 13.62
N LEU A 85 -0.28 10.01 14.20
CA LEU A 85 0.88 9.87 15.08
C LEU A 85 0.44 9.22 16.38
N ARG A 86 1.25 8.29 16.92
CA ARG A 86 0.99 7.74 18.25
C ARG A 86 1.35 8.78 19.32
N PRO A 87 0.44 9.05 20.27
CA PRO A 87 0.75 9.91 21.40
C PRO A 87 1.80 9.24 22.30
N GLU A 88 2.50 10.09 23.07
CA GLU A 88 3.61 9.73 23.97
C GLU A 88 3.27 8.63 24.99
#